data_AF-A0A4U3LSR9-F1
#
_entry.id   AF-A0A4U3LSR9-F1
#
_cell.length_a   1.000
_cell.length_b   1.000
_cell.length_c   1.000
_cell.angle_alpha   90.00
_cell.angle_beta   90.00
_cell.angle_gamma   90.00
#
_symmetry.space_group_name_H-M   'P 1'
#
loop_
_entity.id
_entity.type
_entity.pdbx_description
1 polymer ?
#
loop_
_entity_poly.entity_id
_entity_poly.type
_entity_poly.pdbx_seq_one_letter_code
_entity_poly.pdbx_strand_id
1 'polypeptide(L)'
;MAGIDSAAVKKIVIACDAGMGSSVMLASTLRKQLKGNGIEVVHSPVDQIPADADVVVTHAGLAARARKSTPEGAVLIPFQVFIGDPAVTKLVNAIKSGGVVGG
;
A
#
# COMPACT_ATOMS: atom_id res chain seq x y z
N MET A 1 -0.87 10.18 -15.86
CA MET A 1 -0.72 10.51 -14.43
C MET A 1 -1.82 9.73 -13.70
N ALA A 2 -1.52 8.54 -13.18
CA ALA A 2 -2.51 7.68 -12.54
C ALA A 2 -2.59 8.07 -11.05
N GLY A 3 -3.55 8.94 -10.72
CA GLY A 3 -3.90 9.25 -9.34
C GLY A 3 -5.25 8.63 -9.01
N ILE A 4 -5.33 7.93 -7.88
CA ILE A 4 -6.60 7.45 -7.32
C ILE A 4 -7.03 8.41 -6.22
N ASP A 5 -8.28 8.84 -6.23
CA ASP A 5 -8.84 9.59 -5.10
C ASP A 5 -8.79 8.72 -3.84
N SER A 6 -8.31 9.28 -2.72
CA SER A 6 -8.30 8.58 -1.44
C SER A 6 -9.68 8.04 -1.03
N ALA A 7 -10.76 8.71 -1.44
CA ALA A 7 -12.13 8.26 -1.20
C ALA A 7 -12.50 6.99 -2.00
N ALA A 8 -11.81 6.73 -3.12
CA ALA A 8 -11.98 5.53 -3.92
C ALA A 8 -11.13 4.35 -3.41
N VAL A 9 -10.10 4.62 -2.60
CA VAL A 9 -9.27 3.57 -1.99
C VAL A 9 -10.10 2.80 -0.96
N LYS A 10 -10.33 1.52 -1.22
CA LYS A 10 -10.99 0.60 -0.29
C LYS A 10 -10.04 -0.45 0.24
N LYS A 11 -9.03 -0.84 -0.55
CA LYS A 11 -8.10 -1.92 -0.20
C LYS A 11 -6.65 -1.55 -0.43
N ILE A 12 -5.86 -1.67 0.64
CA ILE A 12 -4.41 -1.48 0.63
C ILE A 12 -3.74 -2.83 0.86
N VAL A 13 -2.88 -3.22 -0.07
CA VAL A 13 -2.14 -4.48 -0.03
C VAL A 13 -0.66 -4.20 0.21
N ILE A 14 -0.10 -4.81 1.25
CA ILE A 14 1.32 -4.72 1.57
C ILE A 14 2.02 -5.95 0.98
N ALA A 15 2.75 -5.74 -0.11
CA ALA A 15 3.47 -6.77 -0.86
C ALA A 15 4.91 -6.93 -0.35
N CYS A 16 5.20 -8.05 0.31
CA CYS A 16 6.55 -8.39 0.81
C CYS A 16 6.93 -9.84 0.48
N ASP A 17 8.23 -10.10 0.33
CA ASP A 17 8.80 -11.41 -0.07
C ASP A 17 8.65 -12.49 1.02
N ALA A 18 8.64 -12.10 2.31
CA ALA A 18 8.77 -13.06 3.42
C ALA A 18 7.49 -13.33 4.23
N GLY A 19 6.36 -12.67 3.92
CA GLY A 19 5.03 -12.95 4.52
C GLY A 19 4.82 -12.80 6.04
N MET A 20 5.86 -12.88 6.90
CA MET A 20 5.68 -13.10 8.34
C MET A 20 6.45 -12.15 9.29
N GLY A 21 7.48 -11.42 8.84
CA GLY A 21 8.34 -10.64 9.75
C GLY A 21 8.01 -9.14 9.86
N SER A 22 8.19 -8.41 8.77
CA SER A 22 8.13 -6.94 8.75
C SER A 22 6.78 -6.38 8.28
N SER A 23 6.04 -7.14 7.49
CA SER A 23 4.73 -6.74 6.94
C SER A 23 3.66 -6.61 8.00
N VAL A 24 3.69 -7.44 9.04
CA VAL A 24 2.66 -7.46 10.10
C VAL A 24 2.71 -6.21 10.96
N MET A 25 3.92 -5.71 11.25
CA MET A 25 4.13 -4.50 12.04
C MET A 25 3.66 -3.25 11.28
N LEU A 26 4.04 -3.14 10.01
CA LEU A 26 3.60 -2.06 9.14
C LEU A 26 2.08 -2.12 8.91
N ALA A 27 1.53 -3.31 8.61
CA ALA A 27 0.09 -3.51 8.43
C ALA A 27 -0.70 -3.12 9.68
N SER A 28 -0.29 -3.55 10.86
CA SER A 28 -0.96 -3.19 12.11
C SER A 28 -0.93 -1.68 12.38
N THR A 29 0.19 -1.02 12.07
CA THR A 29 0.33 0.43 12.21
C THR A 29 -0.57 1.17 11.23
N LEU A 30 -0.53 0.80 9.95
CA LEU A 30 -1.40 1.36 8.90
C LEU A 30 -2.87 1.14 9.23
N ARG A 31 -3.24 -0.08 9.64
CA ARG A 31 -4.60 -0.45 10.00
C ARG A 31 -5.09 0.33 11.23
N LYS A 32 -4.23 0.62 12.21
CA LYS A 32 -4.55 1.53 13.32
C LYS A 32 -4.71 2.98 12.87
N GLN A 33 -3.83 3.46 11.98
CA GLN A 33 -3.87 4.84 11.50
C GLN A 33 -5.07 5.12 10.58
N LEU A 34 -5.44 4.14 9.77
CA LEU A 34 -6.56 4.22 8.83
C LEU A 34 -7.88 3.73 9.45
N LYS A 35 -7.84 3.30 10.72
CA LYS A 35 -9.03 2.88 11.48
C LYS A 35 -10.05 4.01 11.49
N GLY A 36 -11.20 3.80 10.86
CA GLY A 36 -12.28 4.79 10.72
C GLY A 36 -12.54 5.27 9.28
N ASN A 37 -11.63 5.02 8.33
CA ASN A 37 -11.83 5.36 6.92
C ASN A 37 -12.53 4.26 6.11
N GLY A 38 -12.85 3.11 6.74
CA GLY A 38 -13.46 1.97 6.05
C GLY A 38 -12.51 1.21 5.10
N ILE A 39 -11.20 1.46 5.21
CA ILE A 39 -10.18 0.89 4.34
C ILE A 39 -9.67 -0.43 4.91
N GLU A 40 -9.64 -1.46 4.07
CA GLU A 40 -9.09 -2.76 4.40
C GLU A 40 -7.58 -2.77 4.13
N VAL A 41 -6.80 -3.16 5.14
CA VAL A 41 -5.34 -3.28 5.03
C VAL A 41 -4.97 -4.75 5.18
N VAL A 42 -4.44 -5.34 4.10
CA VAL A 42 -3.99 -6.73 4.05
C VAL A 42 -2.53 -6.80 3.64
N HIS A 43 -1.88 -7.92 3.92
CA HIS A 43 -0.55 -8.22 3.41
C HIS A 43 -0.63 -9.44 2.50
N SER A 44 0.14 -9.45 1.43
CA SER A 44 0.21 -10.57 0.50
C SER A 44 1.64 -10.73 -0.03
N PRO A 45 2.02 -11.90 -0.56
CA PRO A 45 3.27 -12.04 -1.29
C PRO A 45 3.30 -11.14 -2.53
N VAL A 46 4.49 -10.70 -2.93
CA VAL A 46 4.67 -9.86 -4.13
C VAL A 46 4.23 -10.55 -5.43
N ASP A 47 4.23 -11.88 -5.45
CA ASP A 47 3.76 -12.69 -6.58
C ASP A 47 2.25 -13.01 -6.53
N GLN A 48 1.57 -12.71 -5.42
CA GLN A 48 0.12 -12.94 -5.24
C GLN A 48 -0.59 -11.67 -4.78
N ILE A 49 -0.40 -10.58 -5.52
CA ILE A 49 -1.17 -9.36 -5.29
C ILE A 49 -2.58 -9.59 -5.83
N PRO A 50 -3.63 -9.40 -5.02
CA PRO A 50 -4.98 -9.62 -5.47
C PRO A 50 -5.40 -8.52 -6.46
N ALA A 51 -6.23 -8.89 -7.43
CA ALA A 51 -6.66 -7.98 -8.49
C ALA A 51 -7.58 -6.86 -8.00
N ASP A 52 -8.13 -6.97 -6.78
CA ASP A 52 -8.97 -5.97 -6.13
C ASP A 52 -8.16 -4.99 -5.26
N ALA A 53 -6.84 -4.98 -5.39
CA ALA A 53 -5.98 -4.02 -4.71
C ALA A 53 -6.09 -2.65 -5.37
N ASP A 54 -6.45 -1.61 -4.60
CA ASP A 54 -6.42 -0.22 -5.09
C ASP A 54 -5.01 0.38 -4.93
N VAL A 55 -4.37 0.07 -3.80
CA VAL A 55 -3.03 0.56 -3.47
C VAL A 55 -2.15 -0.60 -3.06
N VAL A 56 -1.00 -0.72 -3.72
CA VAL A 56 0.03 -1.72 -3.42
C VAL A 56 1.23 -1.02 -2.80
N VAL A 57 1.57 -1.42 -1.58
CA VAL A 57 2.74 -0.90 -0.86
C VAL A 57 3.80 -2.00 -0.83
N THR A 58 4.98 -1.74 -1.40
CA THR A 58 6.04 -2.76 -1.51
C THR A 58 7.42 -2.17 -1.25
N HIS A 59 8.39 -3.00 -0.89
CA HIS A 59 9.75 -2.52 -0.70
C HIS A 59 10.38 -2.15 -2.06
N ALA A 60 11.18 -1.07 -2.12
CA ALA A 60 11.81 -0.60 -3.35
C ALA A 60 12.63 -1.68 -4.08
N GLY A 61 13.28 -2.58 -3.33
CA GLY A 61 14.00 -3.73 -3.90
C GLY A 61 13.10 -4.78 -4.59
N LEU A 62 11.80 -4.80 -4.26
CA LEU A 62 10.81 -5.71 -4.82
C LEU A 62 9.85 -4.99 -5.79
N ALA A 63 9.95 -3.67 -5.93
CA ALA A 63 9.07 -2.86 -6.76
C ALA A 63 9.00 -3.35 -8.21
N ALA A 64 10.11 -3.83 -8.76
CA ALA A 64 10.15 -4.40 -10.11
C ALA A 64 9.32 -5.68 -10.25
N ARG A 65 9.26 -6.52 -9.21
CA ARG A 65 8.42 -7.73 -9.18
C ARG A 65 6.96 -7.36 -8.93
N ALA A 66 6.73 -6.53 -7.92
CA ALA A 66 5.40 -6.07 -7.54
C ALA A 66 4.68 -5.40 -8.70
N ARG A 67 5.38 -4.59 -9.51
CA ARG A 67 4.81 -3.94 -10.69
C ARG A 67 4.29 -4.93 -11.75
N LYS A 68 4.83 -6.15 -11.82
CA LYS A 68 4.33 -7.20 -12.72
C LYS A 68 3.06 -7.86 -12.22
N SER A 69 2.91 -7.97 -10.90
CA SER A 69 1.73 -8.57 -10.25
C SER A 69 0.65 -7.55 -9.91
N THR A 70 0.96 -6.25 -9.97
CA THR A 70 0.04 -5.17 -9.66
C THR A 70 -1.01 -5.05 -10.77
N PRO A 71 -2.31 -5.08 -10.43
CA PRO A 71 -3.37 -4.97 -11.43
C PRO A 71 -3.38 -3.59 -12.10
N GLU A 72 -3.90 -3.53 -13.33
CA GLU A 72 -4.04 -2.27 -14.06
C GLU A 72 -4.98 -1.32 -13.32
N GLY A 73 -4.51 -0.09 -13.07
CA GLY A 73 -5.25 0.93 -12.33
C GLY A 73 -4.86 1.05 -10.85
N ALA A 74 -4.18 0.07 -10.27
CA ALA A 74 -3.70 0.16 -8.89
C ALA A 74 -2.46 1.04 -8.77
N VAL A 75 -2.35 1.75 -7.64
CA VAL A 75 -1.18 2.61 -7.36
C VAL A 75 -0.12 1.81 -6.62
N LEU A 76 1.05 1.66 -7.23
CA LEU A 76 2.21 1.01 -6.61
C LEU A 76 3.09 2.04 -5.92
N ILE A 77 3.24 1.93 -4.59
CA ILE A 77 4.08 2.80 -3.77
C ILE A 77 5.28 2.01 -3.24
N PRO A 78 6.49 2.27 -3.74
CA PRO A 78 7.70 1.69 -3.20
C PRO A 78 8.13 2.42 -1.91
N PHE A 79 8.38 1.68 -0.84
CA PHE A 79 8.99 2.18 0.39
C PHE A 79 10.40 1.64 0.57
N GLN A 80 11.28 2.38 1.22
CA GLN A 80 12.63 1.93 1.57
C GLN A 80 12.75 1.55 3.04
N VAL A 81 11.98 2.21 3.92
CA VAL A 81 12.05 1.98 5.36
C VAL A 81 10.71 1.45 5.88
N PHE A 82 10.73 0.46 6.76
CA PHE A 82 9.48 -0.12 7.29
C PHE A 82 8.75 0.81 8.28
N ILE A 83 9.48 1.72 8.93
CA ILE A 83 8.95 2.65 9.93
C ILE A 83 9.50 4.03 9.62
N GLY A 84 8.61 5.01 9.48
CA GLY A 84 8.99 6.40 9.22
C GLY A 84 9.31 6.70 7.75
N ASP A 85 8.96 5.82 6.83
CA ASP A 85 9.15 6.11 5.41
C ASP A 85 8.23 7.25 4.95
N PRO A 86 8.80 8.26 4.26
CA PRO A 86 8.03 9.42 3.85
C PRO A 86 6.98 9.09 2.78
N ALA A 87 7.18 8.06 1.95
CA ALA A 87 6.20 7.67 0.94
C ALA A 87 4.95 7.06 1.59
N VAL A 88 5.14 6.17 2.58
CA VAL A 88 4.03 5.59 3.34
C VAL A 88 3.31 6.67 4.15
N THR A 89 4.06 7.58 4.78
CA THR A 89 3.47 8.67 5.56
C THR A 89 2.63 9.60 4.69
N LYS A 90 3.12 9.94 3.48
CA LYS A 90 2.36 10.70 2.49
C LYS A 90 1.09 9.99 2.06
N LEU A 91 1.14 8.68 1.79
CA LEU A 91 -0.03 7.87 1.46
C LEU A 91 -1.08 7.96 2.58
N VAL A 92 -0.68 7.71 3.83
CA VAL A 92 -1.61 7.72 4.96
C VAL A 92 -2.19 9.11 5.19
N ASN A 93 -1.39 10.17 5.07
CA ASN A 93 -1.88 11.53 5.19
C ASN A 93 -2.81 11.90 4.04
N ALA A 94 -2.51 11.53 2.80
CA ALA A 94 -3.40 11.75 1.66
C ALA A 94 -4.75 11.08 1.88
N ILE A 95 -4.74 9.86 2.42
CA ILE A 95 -5.96 9.13 2.76
C ILE A 95 -6.75 9.82 3.88
N LYS A 96 -6.08 10.24 4.96
CA LYS A 96 -6.72 10.92 6.10
C LYS A 96 -7.26 12.31 5.75
N SER A 97 -6.56 13.05 4.89
CA SER A 97 -6.96 14.41 4.48
C SER A 97 -7.98 14.42 3.34
N GLY A 98 -8.26 13.28 2.70
CA GLY A 98 -9.16 13.24 1.53
C GLY A 98 -8.52 13.80 0.25
N GLY A 99 -7.24 13.50 -0.01
CA GLY A 99 -6.51 13.95 -1.20
C GLY A 99 -6.40 12.90 -2.32
N VAL A 100 -5.66 13.23 -3.38
CA VAL A 100 -5.33 12.29 -4.47
C VAL A 100 -4.08 11.49 -4.10
N VAL A 101 -4.19 10.17 -4.17
CA VAL A 101 -3.06 9.24 -4.04
C VAL A 101 -2.44 9.05 -5.42
N GLY A 102 -1.36 9.79 -5.69
CA GLY A 102 -0.54 9.66 -6.90
C GLY A 102 0.78 8.96 -6.59
N GLY A 103 1.10 7.92 -7.38
CA GLY A 103 2.38 7.22 -7.36
C GLY A 103 3.32 7.67 -8.46
#